data_AF-A0A673JK21-F1
#
_entry.id   AF-A0A673JK21-F1
#
_cell.length_a   1.000
_cell.length_b   1.000
_cell.length_c   1.000
_cell.angle_alpha   90.00
_cell.angle_beta   90.00
_cell.angle_gamma   90.00
#
_symmetry.space_group_name_H-M   'P 1'
#
loop_
_entity.id
_entity.type
_entity.pdbx_description
1 polymer ?
#
loop_
_entity_poly.entity_id
_entity_poly.type
_entity_poly.pdbx_seq_one_letter_code
_entity_poly.pdbx_strand_id
1 'polypeptide(L)'
;FMAMLRSLLVLFILFSMGNADDKQCHYGWTNFGVRCYKFFSQSADWITAERNCIDRHGNLASVHDELENNFLMSRLPSTTRCWLGVHDGVQVSCVA
;
A
#
# COMPACT_ATOMS: atom_id res chain seq x y z
N PHE A 1 -27.35 -33.06 20.91
CA PHE A 1 -26.23 -33.24 19.97
C PHE A 1 -26.16 -32.12 18.91
N MET A 2 -27.23 -31.86 18.16
CA MET A 2 -27.24 -30.84 17.08
C MET A 2 -26.96 -29.40 17.55
N ALA A 3 -27.37 -29.03 18.77
CA ALA A 3 -27.10 -27.70 19.33
C ALA A 3 -25.59 -27.44 19.60
N MET A 4 -24.87 -28.46 20.06
CA MET A 4 -23.42 -28.37 20.33
C MET A 4 -22.63 -28.20 19.04
N LEU A 5 -23.02 -28.91 17.97
CA LEU A 5 -22.40 -28.77 16.65
C LEU A 5 -22.61 -27.37 16.07
N ARG A 6 -23.81 -26.79 16.25
CA ARG A 6 -24.09 -25.40 15.86
C ARG A 6 -23.27 -24.40 16.66
N SER A 7 -23.16 -24.57 17.98
CA SER A 7 -22.34 -23.70 18.83
C SER A 7 -20.86 -23.74 18.45
N LEU A 8 -20.32 -24.92 18.15
CA LEU A 8 -18.92 -25.09 17.70
C LEU A 8 -18.67 -24.48 16.32
N LEU A 9 -19.60 -24.64 15.37
CA LEU A 9 -19.52 -24.01 14.06
C LEU A 9 -19.55 -22.48 14.16
N VAL A 10 -20.39 -21.92 15.03
CA VAL A 10 -20.45 -20.47 15.27
C VAL A 10 -19.15 -19.96 15.90
N LEU A 11 -18.58 -20.67 16.88
CA LEU A 11 -17.30 -20.32 17.48
C LEU A 11 -16.15 -20.38 16.46
N PHE A 12 -16.14 -21.38 15.58
CA PHE A 12 -15.16 -21.50 14.50
C PHE A 12 -15.29 -20.36 13.48
N ILE A 13 -16.51 -19.97 13.12
CA ILE A 13 -16.78 -18.81 12.25
C ILE A 13 -16.29 -17.52 12.92
N LEU A 14 -16.64 -17.27 14.18
CA LEU A 14 -16.19 -16.10 14.93
C LEU A 14 -14.65 -16.05 15.07
N PHE A 15 -14.00 -17.19 15.25
CA PHE A 15 -12.54 -17.29 15.31
C PHE A 15 -11.89 -17.04 13.94
N SER A 16 -12.48 -17.56 12.86
CA SER A 16 -11.99 -17.34 11.48
C SER A 16 -12.23 -15.92 10.96
N MET A 17 -13.25 -15.22 11.46
CA MET A 17 -13.54 -13.81 11.17
C MET A 17 -12.61 -12.83 11.91
N GLY A 18 -11.76 -13.33 12.82
CA GLY A 18 -10.94 -12.52 13.72
C GLY A 18 -9.67 -11.91 13.12
N ASN A 19 -9.39 -12.06 11.82
CA ASN A 19 -8.22 -11.42 11.19
C ASN A 19 -8.51 -10.99 9.75
N ALA A 20 -9.57 -10.21 9.55
CA ALA A 20 -9.55 -9.26 8.44
C ALA A 20 -8.73 -8.04 8.92
N ASP A 21 -7.39 -8.15 8.86
CA ASP A 21 -6.55 -6.96 8.83
C ASP A 21 -6.86 -6.28 7.50
N ASP A 22 -7.95 -5.51 7.47
CA ASP A 22 -8.08 -4.44 6.49
C ASP A 22 -6.89 -3.54 6.77
N LYS A 23 -5.79 -3.78 6.04
CA LYS A 23 -4.56 -2.97 6.02
C LYS A 23 -4.95 -1.60 5.49
N GLN A 24 -5.72 -0.86 6.27
CA GLN A 24 -6.31 0.38 5.85
C GLN A 24 -5.18 1.40 5.83
N CYS A 25 -4.85 1.85 4.63
CA CYS A 25 -3.80 2.84 4.46
C CYS A 25 -4.12 4.09 5.27
N HIS A 26 -3.07 4.76 5.76
CA HIS A 26 -3.21 6.04 6.43
C HIS A 26 -4.04 7.02 5.58
N TYR A 27 -4.69 7.99 6.24
CA TYR A 27 -5.54 8.96 5.55
C TYR A 27 -4.82 9.63 4.37
N GLY A 28 -5.46 9.60 3.20
CA GLY A 28 -4.94 10.17 1.97
C GLY A 28 -3.85 9.34 1.27
N TRP A 29 -3.66 8.08 1.67
CA TRP A 29 -2.90 7.07 0.92
C TRP A 29 -3.88 6.08 0.28
N THR A 30 -3.47 5.48 -0.83
CA THR A 30 -4.31 4.55 -1.60
C THR A 30 -3.72 3.15 -1.52
N ASN A 31 -4.54 2.17 -1.14
CA ASN A 31 -4.12 0.77 -1.16
C ASN A 31 -4.02 0.27 -2.61
N PHE A 32 -2.98 -0.51 -2.89
CA PHE A 32 -2.92 -1.41 -4.03
C PHE A 32 -2.24 -2.70 -3.58
N GLY A 33 -2.98 -3.82 -3.58
CA GLY A 33 -2.50 -5.08 -3.03
C GLY A 33 -2.24 -4.98 -1.52
N VAL A 34 -1.01 -5.26 -1.10
CA VAL A 34 -0.60 -5.27 0.31
C VAL A 34 0.14 -3.99 0.73
N ARG A 35 0.18 -2.97 -0.13
CA ARG A 35 0.97 -1.75 0.04
C ARG A 35 0.12 -0.50 -0.10
N CYS A 36 0.62 0.59 0.47
CA CYS A 36 -0.02 1.90 0.46
C CYS A 36 0.78 2.90 -0.37
N TYR A 37 0.11 3.62 -1.27
CA TYR A 37 0.74 4.52 -2.22
C TYR A 37 0.26 5.96 -2.10
N LYS A 38 1.15 6.94 -2.30
CA LYS A 38 0.78 8.35 -2.39
C LYS A 38 1.70 9.14 -3.29
N PHE A 39 1.12 9.93 -4.19
CA PHE A 39 1.86 10.86 -5.04
C PHE A 39 2.11 12.20 -4.34
N PHE A 40 3.33 12.71 -4.43
CA PHE A 40 3.77 14.01 -3.92
C PHE A 40 4.40 14.82 -5.03
N SER A 41 3.75 15.89 -5.49
CA SER A 41 4.18 16.70 -6.63
C SER A 41 5.41 17.61 -6.39
N GLN A 42 6.17 17.38 -5.32
CA GLN A 42 7.32 18.21 -4.96
C GLN A 42 8.51 17.82 -5.84
N SER A 43 8.93 18.74 -6.72
CA SER A 43 10.12 18.52 -7.54
C SER A 43 11.38 18.46 -6.68
N ALA A 44 12.13 17.39 -6.84
CA ALA A 44 13.36 17.12 -6.10
C ALA A 44 14.29 16.26 -6.97
N ASP A 45 15.59 16.25 -6.67
CA ASP A 45 16.45 15.17 -7.15
C ASP A 45 16.10 13.84 -6.46
N TRP A 46 16.59 12.73 -7.00
CA TRP A 46 16.24 11.39 -6.51
C TRP A 46 16.57 11.20 -5.02
N ILE A 47 17.72 11.71 -4.56
CA ILE A 47 18.16 11.54 -3.16
C ILE A 47 17.24 12.31 -2.21
N THR A 48 16.87 13.53 -2.59
CA THR A 48 15.96 14.38 -1.82
C THR A 48 14.54 13.83 -1.84
N ALA A 49 14.10 13.29 -2.98
CA ALA A 49 12.82 12.61 -3.09
C ALA A 49 12.74 11.41 -2.15
N GLU A 50 13.75 10.52 -2.12
CA GLU A 50 13.79 9.39 -1.20
C GLU A 50 13.75 9.82 0.27
N ARG A 51 14.56 10.83 0.65
CA ARG A 51 14.51 11.39 2.01
C ARG A 51 13.13 11.93 2.38
N ASN A 52 12.48 12.65 1.47
CA ASN A 52 11.12 13.13 1.68
C ASN A 52 10.11 11.99 1.88
N CYS A 53 10.35 10.83 1.28
CA CYS A 53 9.51 9.65 1.47
C CYS A 53 9.76 9.01 2.85
N ILE A 54 11.03 8.89 3.24
CA ILE A 54 11.47 8.38 4.55
C ILE A 54 10.89 9.23 5.69
N ASP A 55 10.92 10.55 5.56
CA ASP A 55 10.34 11.49 6.53
C ASP A 55 8.82 11.34 6.68
N ARG A 56 8.17 10.66 5.72
CA ARG A 56 6.74 10.33 5.72
C ARG A 56 6.46 8.87 6.07
N HIS A 57 7.47 8.19 6.61
CA HIS A 57 7.42 6.77 6.98
C HIS A 57 7.18 5.80 5.80
N GLY A 58 7.61 6.18 4.59
CA GLY A 58 7.63 5.33 3.41
C GLY A 58 8.97 5.39 2.68
N ASN A 59 9.06 4.80 1.49
CA ASN A 59 10.17 4.98 0.55
C ASN A 59 9.64 5.32 -0.83
N LEU A 60 10.49 5.68 -1.78
CA LEU A 60 10.07 5.72 -3.18
C LEU A 60 9.51 4.36 -3.63
N ALA A 61 8.42 4.40 -4.38
CA ALA A 61 7.73 3.20 -4.85
C ALA A 61 8.65 2.37 -5.75
N SER A 62 8.76 1.08 -5.45
CA SER A 62 9.28 0.06 -6.37
C SER A 62 8.12 -0.48 -7.22
N VAL A 63 8.43 -1.00 -8.40
CA VAL A 63 7.45 -1.62 -9.31
C VAL A 63 7.80 -3.09 -9.49
N HIS A 64 6.88 -3.97 -9.13
CA HIS A 64 7.08 -5.43 -9.17
C HIS A 64 6.36 -6.12 -10.31
N ASP A 65 5.30 -5.51 -10.83
CA ASP A 65 4.53 -6.06 -11.93
C ASP A 65 3.86 -4.96 -12.77
N GLU A 66 3.31 -5.38 -13.91
CA GLU A 66 2.63 -4.49 -14.86
C GLU A 66 1.37 -3.85 -14.26
N LEU A 67 0.66 -4.54 -13.37
CA LEU A 67 -0.56 -4.02 -12.76
C LEU A 67 -0.24 -2.90 -11.79
N GLU A 68 0.81 -3.05 -10.98
CA GLU A 68 1.36 -2.01 -10.11
C GLU A 68 1.82 -0.81 -10.94
N ASN A 69 2.58 -1.04 -12.01
CA ASN A 69 3.00 0.03 -12.92
C ASN A 69 1.81 0.83 -13.47
N ASN A 70 0.79 0.13 -13.99
CA ASN A 70 -0.40 0.75 -14.56
C ASN A 70 -1.20 1.50 -13.48
N PHE A 71 -1.31 0.95 -12.27
CA PHE A 71 -1.90 1.64 -11.14
C PHE A 71 -1.16 2.94 -10.83
N LEU A 72 0.17 2.93 -10.71
CA LEU A 72 0.95 4.13 -10.42
C LEU A 72 0.80 5.19 -11.52
N MET A 73 0.88 4.78 -12.79
CA MET A 73 0.66 5.68 -13.94
C MET A 73 -0.73 6.32 -13.92
N SER A 74 -1.77 5.58 -13.51
CA SER A 74 -3.14 6.12 -13.41
C SER A 74 -3.31 7.22 -12.34
N ARG A 75 -2.35 7.35 -11.41
CA ARG A 75 -2.38 8.35 -10.34
C ARG A 75 -1.57 9.60 -10.65
N LEU A 76 -0.77 9.57 -11.71
CA LEU A 76 0.04 10.70 -12.12
C LEU A 76 -0.77 11.62 -13.05
N PRO A 77 -0.64 12.95 -12.90
CA PRO A 77 -1.15 13.87 -13.91
C PRO A 77 -0.47 13.59 -15.26
N SER A 78 -1.22 13.69 -16.36
CA SER A 78 -0.72 13.46 -17.71
C SER A 78 0.60 14.20 -17.95
N THR A 79 1.61 13.49 -18.48
CA THR A 79 2.98 13.98 -18.78
C THR A 79 3.92 14.21 -17.59
N THR A 80 3.51 13.89 -16.36
CA THR A 80 4.38 13.98 -15.18
C THR A 80 5.42 12.86 -15.17
N ARG A 81 6.68 13.21 -14.87
CA ARG A 81 7.72 12.25 -14.52
C ARG A 81 7.89 12.23 -13.01
N CYS A 82 8.07 11.05 -12.45
CA CYS A 82 8.30 10.85 -11.02
C CYS A 82 9.50 9.92 -10.82
N TRP A 83 10.12 10.03 -9.65
CA TRP A 83 11.12 9.09 -9.18
C TRP A 83 10.47 7.82 -8.64
N LEU A 84 11.14 6.70 -8.91
CA LEU A 84 10.84 5.39 -8.35
C LEU A 84 12.05 4.92 -7.53
N GLY A 85 11.79 4.02 -6.59
CA GLY A 85 12.80 3.39 -5.75
C GLY A 85 13.59 2.35 -6.53
N VAL A 86 14.90 2.29 -6.27
CA VAL A 86 15.77 1.24 -6.83
C VAL A 86 15.75 -0.05 -6.00
N HIS A 87 15.08 -0.01 -4.83
CA HIS A 87 15.01 -1.11 -3.87
C HIS A 87 13.59 -1.26 -3.31
N ASP A 88 13.26 -2.49 -2.93
CA ASP A 88 11.99 -2.92 -2.36
C ASP A 88 11.85 -2.43 -0.91
N GLY A 89 11.55 -1.13 -0.74
CA GLY A 89 11.44 -0.52 0.58
C GLY A 89 10.00 -0.50 1.14
N VAL A 90 9.80 -1.05 2.35
CA VAL A 90 8.60 -1.05 3.25
C VAL A 90 7.17 -1.16 2.64
N GLN A 91 6.17 -1.32 3.50
CA GLN A 91 4.75 -1.45 3.12
C GLN A 91 4.11 -0.12 2.66
N VAL A 92 4.84 1.00 2.75
CA VAL A 92 4.39 2.37 2.46
C VAL A 92 5.29 2.98 1.38
N SER A 93 4.70 3.33 0.24
CA SER A 93 5.39 3.71 -0.99
C SER A 93 4.94 5.09 -1.46
N CYS A 94 5.86 6.03 -1.54
CA CYS A 94 5.63 7.35 -2.11
C CYS A 94 5.98 7.35 -3.60
N VAL A 95 5.28 8.16 -4.37
CA VAL A 95 5.64 8.49 -5.75
C VAL A 95 5.93 9.98 -5.76
N ALA A 96 7.16 10.40 -6.07
CA ALA A 96 7.58 11.80 -5.97
C ALA A 96 7.98 12.35 -7.34
#